data_AF-A0A0R1NAI0-F1
#
_entry.id   AF-A0A0R1NAI0-F1
#
_cell.length_a   1.000
_cell.length_b   1.000
_cell.length_c   1.000
_cell.angle_alpha   90.00
_cell.angle_beta   90.00
_cell.angle_gamma   90.00
#
_symmetry.space_group_name_H-M   'P 1'
#
loop_
_entity.id
_entity.type
_entity.pdbx_description
1 polymer ?
#
loop_
_entity_poly.entity_id
_entity_poly.type
_entity_poly.pdbx_seq_one_letter_code
_entity_poly.pdbx_strand_id
1 'polypeptide(L)' 'MNKVWLSSSIAFTLENESYKDGELTRRFQNIAEDATPEDIQAVGNALKALHAGDVIADTILTTQSHIG' A
#
# COMPACT_ATOMS: atom_id res chain seq x y z
N MET A 1 -15.97 -25.37 -0.81
CA MET A 1 -14.78 -24.67 -1.32
C MET A 1 -14.37 -23.66 -0.29
N ASN A 2 -13.21 -23.84 0.34
CA ASN A 2 -12.68 -22.91 1.33
C ASN A 2 -11.58 -22.07 0.68
N LYS A 3 -11.66 -20.75 0.82
CA LYS A 3 -10.63 -19.84 0.31
C LYS A 3 -9.48 -19.84 1.31
N VAL A 4 -8.29 -20.24 0.87
CA VAL A 4 -7.06 -20.21 1.68
C VAL A 4 -6.23 -19.01 1.25
N TRP A 5 -5.96 -18.09 2.17
CA TRP A 5 -5.05 -16.97 1.94
C TRP A 5 -3.61 -17.46 1.81
N LEU A 6 -2.84 -16.85 0.90
CA LEU A 6 -1.43 -17.18 0.67
C LEU A 6 -0.51 -16.01 1.01
N SER A 7 -0.82 -14.83 0.48
CA SER A 7 -0.01 -13.62 0.71
C SER A 7 -0.77 -12.36 0.31
N SER A 8 -0.41 -11.22 0.92
CA SER A 8 -0.82 -9.89 0.51
C SER A 8 0.39 -8.97 0.34
N SER A 9 0.31 -8.03 -0.60
CA SER A 9 1.27 -6.95 -0.82
C SER A 9 0.54 -5.64 -1.07
N ILE A 10 1.14 -4.52 -0.70
CA ILE A 10 0.57 -3.19 -0.93
C ILE A 10 1.58 -2.25 -1.58
N ALA A 11 1.09 -1.42 -2.51
CA ALA A 11 1.86 -0.35 -3.12
C ALA A 11 1.19 0.99 -2.82
N PHE A 12 1.98 1.97 -2.34
CA PHE A 12 1.56 3.35 -2.17
C PHE A 12 2.30 4.22 -3.20
N THR A 13 1.57 4.99 -3.99
CA THR A 13 2.15 5.99 -4.89
C THR A 13 1.96 7.38 -4.27
N LEU A 14 3.09 8.06 -4.09
CA LEU A 14 3.17 9.42 -3.57
C LEU A 14 3.49 10.36 -4.73
N GLU A 15 2.78 11.47 -4.83
CA GLU A 15 3.06 12.56 -5.77
C GLU A 15 3.74 13.71 -5.03
N ASN A 16 4.85 14.20 -5.61
CA ASN A 16 5.58 15.38 -5.18
C ASN A 16 6.52 15.84 -6.31
N GLU A 17 6.57 17.14 -6.60
CA GLU A 17 7.45 17.72 -7.65
C GLU A 17 8.94 17.48 -7.40
N SER A 18 9.32 17.19 -6.15
CA SER A 18 10.69 16.86 -5.77
C SER A 18 11.09 15.42 -6.15
N TYR A 19 10.13 14.54 -6.44
CA TYR A 19 10.41 13.19 -6.94
C TYR A 19 10.73 13.22 -8.43
N LYS A 20 11.56 12.26 -8.85
CA LYS A 20 11.84 12.07 -10.28
C LYS A 20 10.54 11.69 -10.97
N ASP A 21 10.20 12.41 -12.05
CA ASP A 21 8.96 12.24 -12.79
C ASP A 21 7.68 12.57 -11.97
N GLY A 22 7.83 13.27 -10.83
CA GLY A 22 6.73 13.75 -9.99
C GLY A 22 6.15 12.72 -9.02
N GLU A 23 6.64 11.47 -9.04
CA GLU A 23 6.06 10.36 -8.29
C GLU A 23 7.10 9.46 -7.62
N LEU A 24 6.69 8.83 -6.51
CA LEU A 24 7.42 7.77 -5.83
C LEU A 24 6.48 6.65 -5.41
N THR A 25 6.70 5.44 -5.95
CA THR A 25 5.98 4.25 -5.48
C THR A 25 6.80 3.49 -4.44
N ARG A 26 6.20 3.23 -3.26
CA ARG A 26 6.75 2.33 -2.23
C ARG A 26 5.92 1.06 -2.14
N ARG A 27 6.58 -0.11 -2.13
CA ARG A 27 5.93 -1.42 -2.05
C ARG A 27 6.31 -2.13 -0.77
N PHE A 28 5.32 -2.76 -0.15
CA PHE A 28 5.46 -3.57 1.06
C PHE A 28 4.85 -4.94 0.82
N GLN A 29 5.57 -5.98 1.24
CA GLN A 29 5.18 -7.38 1.10
C GLN A 29 4.77 -7.95 2.46
N ASN A 30 4.14 -9.13 2.46
CA ASN A 30 3.74 -9.86 3.67
C ASN A 30 2.78 -9.05 4.55
N ILE A 31 1.83 -8.36 3.93
CA ILE A 31 0.76 -7.68 4.64
C ILE A 31 -0.14 -8.72 5.30
N ALA A 32 -0.56 -8.45 6.54
CA ALA A 32 -1.44 -9.34 7.29
C ALA A 32 -2.74 -9.60 6.51
N GLU A 33 -3.29 -10.81 6.61
CA GLU A 33 -4.55 -11.19 5.96
C GLU A 33 -5.73 -10.31 6.43
N ASP A 34 -5.71 -9.93 7.70
CA ASP A 34 -6.74 -9.17 8.39
C ASP A 34 -6.44 -7.67 8.47
N ALA A 35 -5.49 -7.17 7.67
CA ALA A 35 -5.18 -5.74 7.61
C ALA A 35 -6.44 -4.93 7.24
N THR A 36 -6.78 -3.97 8.10
CA THR A 36 -7.98 -3.15 7.93
C THR A 36 -7.71 -1.97 7.00
N PRO A 37 -8.77 -1.38 6.41
CA PRO A 37 -8.64 -0.10 5.69
C PRO A 37 -8.00 0.99 6.55
N GLU A 38 -8.29 1.03 7.85
CA GLU A 38 -7.74 1.98 8.80
C GLU A 38 -6.24 1.79 8.99
N ASP A 39 -5.75 0.55 9.07
CA ASP A 39 -4.31 0.24 9.15
C ASP A 39 -3.58 0.73 7.89
N ILE A 40 -4.16 0.44 6.72
CA ILE A 40 -3.61 0.87 5.43
C ILE A 40 -3.54 2.40 5.35
N GLN A 41 -4.62 3.08 5.78
CA GLN A 41 -4.68 4.53 5.78
C GLN A 41 -3.67 5.15 6.75
N ALA A 42 -3.49 4.54 7.94
CA ALA A 42 -2.50 4.99 8.91
C ALA A 42 -1.08 4.93 8.34
N VAL A 43 -0.73 3.84 7.65
CA VAL A 43 0.57 3.70 6.97
C VAL A 43 0.72 4.74 5.84
N GLY A 44 -0.30 4.91 4.99
CA GLY A 44 -0.30 5.91 3.93
C GLY A 44 -0.09 7.33 4.46
N ASN A 45 -0.78 7.69 5.56
CA ASN A 45 -0.62 8.98 6.22
C ASN A 45 0.77 9.16 6.83
N ALA A 46 1.32 8.11 7.44
CA ALA A 46 2.69 8.13 7.95
C ALA A 46 3.71 8.37 6.82
N LEU A 47 3.53 7.72 5.66
CA LEU A 47 4.39 7.92 4.49
C LEU A 47 4.34 9.37 3.98
N LYS A 48 3.14 9.96 3.86
CA LYS A 48 3.00 11.38 3.49
C LYS A 48 3.73 12.31 4.45
N ALA A 49 3.68 12.00 5.75
CA ALA A 49 4.29 12.86 6.77
C ALA A 49 5.83 12.86 6.72
N LEU A 50 6.46 11.89 6.02
CA LEU A 50 7.91 11.84 5.88
C LEU A 50 8.47 12.94 4.97
N HIS A 51 7.67 13.46 4.04
CA HIS A 51 8.11 14.47 3.10
C HIS A 51 7.02 15.54 2.89
N ALA A 52 7.34 16.78 3.26
CA ALA A 52 6.43 17.90 3.07
C ALA A 52 6.04 18.04 1.59
N GLY A 53 4.73 18.13 1.35
CA GLY A 53 4.16 18.22 0.00
C GLY A 53 3.72 16.88 -0.60
N ASP A 54 4.05 15.75 0.04
CA ASP A 54 3.59 14.44 -0.45
C ASP A 54 2.07 14.29 -0.37
N VAL A 55 1.50 13.85 -1.50
CA VAL A 55 0.10 13.45 -1.61
C VAL A 55 0.04 11.98 -2.00
N ILE A 56 -0.86 11.20 -1.39
CA ILE A 56 -1.11 9.83 -1.83
C ILE A 56 -2.00 9.90 -3.07
N ALA A 57 -1.48 9.46 -4.20
CA ALA A 57 -2.19 9.40 -5.46
C ALA A 57 -2.95 8.07 -5.59
N ASP A 58 -2.31 6.97 -5.22
CA ASP A 58 -2.88 5.63 -5.33
C ASP A 58 -2.41 4.70 -4.22
N THR A 59 -3.24 3.72 -3.88
CA THR A 59 -2.94 2.66 -2.93
C THR A 59 -3.55 1.34 -3.44
N ILE A 60 -2.70 0.40 -3.82
CA ILE A 60 -3.12 -0.89 -4.39
C ILE A 60 -2.75 -2.02 -3.43
N LEU A 61 -3.77 -2.65 -2.84
CA LEU A 61 -3.64 -3.93 -2.12
C LEU A 61 -3.86 -5.09 -3.09
N THR A 62 -2.86 -5.96 -3.20
CA THR A 62 -2.93 -7.20 -3.99
C THR A 62 -2.91 -8.39 -3.05
N THR A 63 -3.92 -9.25 -3.15
CA THR A 63 -4.05 -10.47 -2.33
C THR A 63 -4.07 -11.71 -3.22
N GLN A 64 -3.26 -12.71 -2.86
CA GLN A 64 -3.26 -14.02 -3.49
C GLN A 64 -3.95 -15.05 -2.59
N SER A 65 -4.82 -15.87 -3.19
CA SER A 65 -5.56 -16.92 -2.51
C SER A 65 -5.79 -18.13 -3.40
N HIS A 66 -6.00 -19.29 -2.81
CA HIS A 66 -6.33 -20.54 -3.51
C HIS A 66 -7.68 -21.10 -3.06
N ILE A 67 -8.37 -21.79 -3.97
CA ILE A 67 -9.63 -22.48 -3.70
C ILE A 67 -9.32 -23.94 -3.41
N GLY A 68 -9.49 -24.35 -2.15
CA GLY A 68 -9.39 -25.75 -1.69
C GLY A 68 -10.73 -26.45 -1.62
#